data_AF-A0A944IPT0-F1
#
_entry.id   AF-A0A944IPT0-F1
#
_cell.length_a   1.000
_cell.length_b   1.000
_cell.length_c   1.000
_cell.angle_alpha   90.00
_cell.angle_beta   90.00
_cell.angle_gamma   90.00
#
_symmetry.space_group_name_H-M   'P 1'
#
loop_
_entity.id
_entity.type
_entity.pdbx_description
1 polymer ?
#
loop_
_entity_poly.entity_id
_entity_poly.type
_entity_poly.pdbx_seq_one_letter_code
_entity_poly.pdbx_strand_id
1 'polypeptide(L)'
;MDRHELPAPFAALAELAGEPTVERAQALGRALKAVPDLSAWIREQRQLTVRALLDMPQHSAKTLSGPLEVTPQRVHDIAAGHRATENRRAAAAAKAATG
;
A
#
# COMPACT_ATOMS: atom_id res chain seq x y z
N MET A 1 -15.30 -22.69 -15.42
CA MET A 1 -14.72 -21.88 -14.34
C MET A 1 -14.50 -20.50 -14.91
N ASP A 2 -15.22 -19.51 -14.42
CA ASP A 2 -15.08 -18.13 -14.88
C ASP A 2 -13.65 -17.66 -14.62
N ARG A 3 -12.94 -17.30 -15.70
CA ARG A 3 -11.65 -16.63 -15.61
C ARG A 3 -11.94 -15.24 -15.06
N HIS A 4 -11.74 -15.04 -13.76
CA HIS A 4 -11.63 -13.70 -13.24
C HIS A 4 -10.40 -13.05 -13.86
N GLU A 5 -10.65 -12.14 -14.81
CA GLU A 5 -9.60 -11.30 -15.36
C GLU A 5 -8.94 -10.53 -14.21
N LEU A 6 -7.61 -10.50 -14.23
CA LEU A 6 -6.86 -9.74 -13.26
C LEU A 6 -7.18 -8.24 -13.43
N PRO A 7 -7.30 -7.48 -12.33
CA PRO A 7 -7.43 -6.03 -12.41
C PRO A 7 -6.28 -5.44 -13.24
N ALA A 8 -6.54 -4.38 -14.00
CA ALA A 8 -5.57 -3.78 -14.92
C ALA A 8 -4.16 -3.56 -14.34
N PRO A 9 -3.98 -3.10 -13.08
CA PRO A 9 -2.64 -2.95 -12.48
C PRO A 9 -1.84 -4.26 -12.37
N PHE A 10 -2.50 -5.41 -12.42
CA PHE A 10 -1.92 -6.74 -12.27
C PHE A 10 -2.01 -7.58 -13.56
N ALA A 11 -2.41 -6.99 -14.69
CA ALA A 11 -2.54 -7.71 -15.96
C ALA A 11 -1.25 -8.43 -16.39
N ALA A 12 -0.08 -7.88 -16.03
CA ALA A 12 1.22 -8.52 -16.28
C ALA A 12 1.40 -9.87 -15.56
N LEU A 13 0.59 -10.18 -14.54
CA LEU A 13 0.59 -11.48 -13.86
C LEU A 13 -0.29 -12.53 -14.55
N ALA A 14 -0.96 -12.19 -15.66
CA ALA A 14 -1.84 -13.11 -16.38
C ALA A 14 -1.12 -14.38 -16.88
N GLU A 15 0.17 -14.29 -17.18
CA GLU A 15 1.03 -15.41 -17.56
C GLU A 15 1.15 -16.50 -16.48
N LEU A 16 0.86 -16.15 -15.22
CA LEU A 16 0.82 -17.10 -14.10
C LEU A 16 -0.44 -17.98 -14.14
N ALA A 17 -1.47 -17.60 -14.90
CA ALA A 17 -2.64 -18.43 -15.15
C ALA A 17 -2.36 -19.48 -16.24
N GLY A 18 -2.99 -20.66 -16.14
CA GLY A 18 -2.90 -21.72 -17.14
C GLY A 18 -2.90 -23.12 -16.52
N GLU A 19 -2.53 -24.13 -17.31
CA GLU A 19 -2.49 -25.53 -16.90
C GLU A 19 -1.74 -25.77 -15.56
N PRO A 20 -2.29 -26.62 -14.67
CA PRO A 20 -1.74 -26.84 -13.34
C PRO A 20 -0.49 -27.73 -13.40
N THR A 21 0.68 -27.11 -13.54
CA THR A 21 1.99 -27.79 -13.47
C THR A 21 2.74 -27.46 -12.17
N VAL A 22 3.75 -28.27 -11.83
CA VAL A 22 4.60 -28.04 -10.65
C VAL A 22 5.35 -26.71 -10.78
N GLU A 23 5.85 -26.39 -11.96
CA GLU A 23 6.56 -25.14 -12.25
C GLU A 23 5.66 -23.92 -12.04
N ARG A 24 4.38 -24.04 -12.46
CA ARG A 24 3.39 -22.99 -12.24
C ARG A 24 3.03 -22.84 -10.76
N ALA A 25 2.85 -23.94 -10.04
CA ALA A 25 2.63 -23.90 -8.59
C ALA A 25 3.80 -23.22 -7.85
N GLN A 26 5.05 -23.49 -8.26
CA GLN A 26 6.22 -22.81 -7.72
C GLN A 26 6.25 -21.31 -8.06
N ALA A 27 5.90 -20.93 -9.29
CA ALA A 27 5.84 -19.54 -9.70
C ALA A 27 4.80 -18.75 -8.89
N LEU A 28 3.60 -19.32 -8.71
CA LEU A 28 2.55 -18.75 -7.86
C LEU A 28 3.01 -18.63 -6.40
N GLY A 29 3.68 -19.65 -5.86
CA GLY A 29 4.24 -19.61 -4.51
C GLY A 29 5.29 -18.52 -4.31
N ARG A 30 6.17 -18.29 -5.29
CA ARG A 30 7.13 -17.18 -5.27
C ARG A 30 6.45 -15.82 -5.34
N ALA A 31 5.44 -15.68 -6.21
CA ALA A 31 4.67 -14.45 -6.33
C ALA A 31 3.98 -14.09 -5.01
N LEU A 32 3.29 -15.05 -4.39
CA LEU A 32 2.61 -14.86 -3.10
C LEU A 32 3.57 -14.41 -1.99
N LYS A 33 4.77 -15.01 -1.94
CA LYS A 33 5.81 -14.62 -0.96
C LYS A 33 6.30 -13.18 -1.15
N ALA A 34 6.27 -12.66 -2.37
CA ALA A 34 6.71 -11.29 -2.69
C ALA A 34 5.62 -10.22 -2.46
N VAL A 35 4.34 -10.61 -2.33
CA VAL A 35 3.22 -9.66 -2.16
C VAL A 35 3.37 -8.76 -0.93
N PRO A 36 3.81 -9.24 0.26
CA PRO A 36 4.02 -8.37 1.42
C PRO A 36 5.05 -7.27 1.15
N ASP A 37 6.18 -7.61 0.54
CA ASP A 37 7.25 -6.66 0.21
C ASP A 37 6.78 -5.64 -0.82
N LEU A 38 6.10 -6.11 -1.87
CA LEU A 38 5.47 -5.24 -2.87
C LEU A 38 4.46 -4.29 -2.22
N SER A 39 3.62 -4.81 -1.31
CA SER A 39 2.62 -4.00 -0.60
C SER A 39 3.27 -2.95 0.29
N ALA A 40 4.37 -3.29 0.98
CA ALA A 40 5.13 -2.35 1.78
C ALA A 40 5.72 -1.23 0.92
N TRP A 41 6.35 -1.60 -0.19
CA TRP A 41 6.92 -0.65 -1.14
C TRP A 41 5.85 0.28 -1.74
N ILE A 42 4.70 -0.25 -2.20
CA ILE A 42 3.60 0.57 -2.74
C ILE A 42 3.10 1.57 -1.69
N ARG A 43 2.97 1.15 -0.42
CA ARG A 43 2.54 2.04 0.67
C ARG A 43 3.55 3.17 0.91
N GLU A 44 4.84 2.85 0.89
CA GLU A 44 5.91 3.83 1.02
C GLU A 44 5.90 4.83 -0.14
N GLN A 45 5.84 4.36 -1.38
CA GLN A 45 5.76 5.25 -2.55
C GLN A 45 4.54 6.14 -2.48
N ARG A 46 3.37 5.59 -2.12
CA ARG A 46 2.15 6.37 -1.93
C ARG A 46 2.31 7.46 -0.87
N GLN A 47 2.94 7.15 0.26
CA GLN A 47 3.24 8.15 1.28
C GLN A 47 4.13 9.27 0.71
N LEU A 48 5.25 8.91 0.08
CA LEU A 48 6.22 9.86 -0.47
C LEU A 48 5.58 10.78 -1.50
N THR A 49 4.80 10.23 -2.43
CA THR A 49 4.08 10.99 -3.45
C THR A 49 3.07 11.96 -2.83
N VAL A 50 2.23 11.50 -1.90
CA VAL A 50 1.22 12.37 -1.27
C VAL A 50 1.86 13.47 -0.44
N ARG A 51 2.96 13.17 0.27
CA ARG A 51 3.73 14.18 1.00
C ARG A 51 4.30 15.23 0.05
N ALA A 52 4.97 14.80 -1.02
CA ALA A 52 5.53 15.71 -2.01
C ALA A 52 4.47 16.60 -2.65
N LEU A 53 3.26 16.07 -2.92
CA LEU A 53 2.15 16.87 -3.41
C LEU A 53 1.73 17.94 -2.39
N LEU A 54 1.61 17.60 -1.10
CA LEU A 54 1.25 18.58 -0.06
C LEU A 54 2.31 19.66 0.17
N ASP A 55 3.57 19.38 -0.15
CA ASP A 55 4.65 20.37 -0.08
C ASP A 55 4.57 21.40 -1.24
N MET A 56 3.75 21.14 -2.28
CA MET A 56 3.54 22.05 -3.40
C MET A 56 2.40 23.05 -3.12
N PRO A 57 2.58 24.35 -3.42
CA PRO A 57 1.60 25.39 -3.07
C PRO A 57 0.24 25.25 -3.79
N GLN A 58 0.20 24.57 -4.94
CA GLN A 58 -1.04 24.33 -5.69
C GLN A 58 -1.92 23.21 -5.13
N HIS A 59 -1.45 22.46 -4.12
CA HIS A 59 -2.16 21.32 -3.58
C HIS A 59 -2.47 21.50 -2.09
N SER A 60 -3.58 20.90 -1.68
CA SER A 60 -4.01 20.82 -0.29
C SER A 60 -4.72 19.50 -0.09
N ALA A 61 -4.91 19.08 1.17
CA ALA A 61 -5.69 17.87 1.44
C ALA A 61 -7.11 17.90 0.85
N LYS A 62 -7.72 19.10 0.76
CA LYS A 62 -9.04 19.29 0.15
C LYS A 62 -9.01 19.14 -1.38
N THR A 63 -7.96 19.58 -2.05
CA THR A 63 -7.86 19.44 -3.51
C THR A 63 -7.41 18.04 -3.92
N LEU A 64 -6.66 17.35 -3.05
CA LEU A 64 -6.20 15.98 -3.28
C LEU A 64 -7.24 14.90 -2.93
N SER A 65 -8.20 15.17 -2.04
CA SER A 65 -9.19 14.16 -1.59
C SER A 65 -10.05 13.60 -2.72
N GLY A 66 -10.40 14.43 -3.72
CA GLY A 66 -11.21 14.00 -4.86
C GLY A 66 -10.47 12.99 -5.75
N PRO A 67 -9.34 13.39 -6.38
CA PRO A 67 -8.57 12.48 -7.24
C PRO A 67 -8.05 11.23 -6.55
N LEU A 68 -7.79 11.28 -5.24
CA LEU A 68 -7.31 10.13 -4.47
C LEU A 68 -8.43 9.28 -3.86
N GLU A 69 -9.69 9.69 -4.03
CA GLU A 69 -10.88 8.99 -3.51
C GLU A 69 -10.81 8.71 -2.00
N VAL A 70 -10.30 9.66 -1.23
CA VAL A 70 -10.15 9.54 0.23
C VAL A 70 -10.54 10.84 0.92
N THR A 71 -10.85 10.81 2.22
CA THR A 71 -11.14 12.04 2.97
C THR A 71 -9.89 12.93 3.10
N PRO A 72 -10.04 14.26 3.27
CA PRO A 72 -8.90 15.15 3.52
C PRO A 72 -8.05 14.71 4.73
N GLN A 73 -8.70 14.22 5.80
CA GLN A 73 -7.99 13.65 6.94
C GLN A 73 -7.11 12.48 6.52
N ARG A 74 -7.65 11.59 5.67
CA ARG A 74 -6.91 10.43 5.20
C ARG A 74 -5.71 10.82 4.34
N VAL A 75 -5.78 11.93 3.58
CA VAL A 75 -4.63 12.49 2.86
C VAL A 75 -3.48 12.82 3.82
N HIS A 76 -3.77 13.48 4.94
CA HIS A 76 -2.77 13.76 5.97
C HIS A 76 -2.23 12.49 6.63
N ASP A 77 -3.09 11.52 6.95
CA ASP A 77 -2.66 10.24 7.53
C ASP A 77 -1.71 9.48 6.60
N ILE A 78 -1.93 9.56 5.29
CA ILE A 78 -1.06 8.94 4.28
C ILE A 78 0.28 9.64 4.24
N ALA A 79 0.30 10.98 4.19
CA ALA A 79 1.54 11.76 4.17
C ALA A 79 2.38 11.55 5.45
N ALA A 80 1.72 11.44 6.60
CA ALA A 80 2.37 11.17 7.89
C ALA A 80 2.97 9.75 7.96
N GLY A 81 2.42 8.82 7.19
CA GLY A 81 2.87 7.42 7.13
C GLY A 81 2.61 6.63 8.41
N HIS A 82 2.94 5.34 8.35
CA HIS A 82 2.81 4.42 9.50
C HIS A 82 3.78 4.72 10.65
N ARG A 83 4.85 5.51 10.45
CA ARG A 83 5.75 5.95 11.53
C ARG A 83 5.02 6.71 12.64
N ALA A 84 3.97 7.48 12.32
CA ALA A 84 3.15 8.14 13.34
C ALA A 84 2.33 7.15 14.20
N THR A 85 2.09 5.93 13.68
CA THR A 85 1.37 4.85 14.37
C THR A 85 2.33 3.95 15.16
N GLU A 86 3.51 3.65 14.60
CA GLU A 86 4.59 2.94 15.31
C GLU A 86 5.13 3.76 16.48
N ASN A 87 5.39 5.06 16.29
CA ASN A 87 5.80 5.95 17.39
C ASN A 87 4.71 6.07 18.46
N ARG A 88 3.42 6.05 18.09
CA ARG A 88 2.31 6.03 19.06
C ARG A 88 2.23 4.71 19.82
N ARG A 89 2.42 3.57 19.14
CA ARG A 89 2.46 2.25 19.79
C ARG A 89 3.67 2.10 20.71
N ALA A 90 4.84 2.55 20.27
CA ALA A 90 6.05 2.57 21.09
C ALA A 90 5.89 3.48 22.31
N ALA A 91 5.32 4.68 22.14
CA ALA A 91 5.02 5.59 23.25
C ALA A 91 3.96 5.03 24.21
N ALA A 92 2.93 4.36 23.70
CA ALA A 92 1.91 3.71 24.53
C ALA A 92 2.47 2.50 25.30
N ALA A 93 3.34 1.70 24.68
CA ALA A 93 4.03 0.58 25.33
C ALA A 93 5.01 1.07 26.41
N ALA A 94 5.75 2.15 26.16
CA ALA A 94 6.63 2.77 27.14
C ALA A 94 5.85 3.31 28.35
N LYS A 95 4.69 3.95 28.12
CA LYS A 95 3.83 4.46 29.20
C LYS A 95 3.24 3.34 30.08
N ALA A 96 2.95 2.19 29.50
CA ALA A 96 2.44 1.01 30.23
C ALA A 96 3.52 0.28 31.05
N ALA A 97 4.81 0.52 30.78
CA ALA A 97 5.92 -0.10 31.49
C ALA A 97 6.43 0.73 32.69
N THR A 98 5.90 1.94 32.90
CA THR A 98 6.34 2.88 33.96
C THR A 98 5.21 3.24 34.94
N GLY A 99 4.07 2.53 34.87
CA GLY A 99 2.96 2.63 35.83
C GLY A 99 2.68 1.28 36.45
#